data_AF-A0A4Q9HXC3-F1
#
_entry.id   AF-A0A4Q9HXC3-F1
#
_cell.length_a   1.000
_cell.length_b   1.000
_cell.length_c   1.000
_cell.angle_alpha   90.00
_cell.angle_beta   90.00
_cell.angle_gamma   90.00
#
_symmetry.space_group_name_H-M   'P 1'
#
loop_
_entity.id
_entity.type
_entity.pdbx_description
1 polymer ?
#
loop_
_entity_poly.entity_id
_entity_poly.type
_entity_poly.pdbx_seq_one_letter_code
_entity_poly.pdbx_strand_id
1 'polypeptide(L)'
;MALHVGELAATISVDDSGARAGVQRAEAALRAGGDRMATSANRSGQQAGDQLGEGVERGAERGGNRAGEAMQKGLKQLAAAAVGLAIGTALVGGIGEALEQAKIPGQLQAQLGTSGPIAAKYGKAAGALYSGAIVDSVQDGAEVLTGIARNGLLPPEATEQQIATMGRRVADTAAVMGEDVSAVTRSVGQMMRTGLAKSADEAMDVLVRGTQRGGNAAEDLLDTFTEYGTQFRNMGLSGQQAMGLIQQGLKGGARDADVVADAIKEFSIEAVKGGDGVRKGLEELKLPADDLFKAFGKGGPEAFKAFDTVADKLRAVRDPIERNSIAMDLFGTKSEDLARALYTLDPSSAVKALGDVKGAADGAGNAMRDNAATKVDVFKRKLMQGVVEVLGTYVVPAIEKLVDWLGDGGLGRAFKAAASFVSQHSTVLSIAAGVIATLMLPTLVTLATQATTTAASVVTSWATQGAAAVTGAARFVTS
;
A
#
# COMPACT_ATOMS: atom_id res chain seq x y z
N MET A 1 -74.82 2.35 6.57
CA MET A 1 -74.28 0.98 6.44
C MET A 1 -72.87 1.11 5.86
N ALA A 2 -71.86 1.03 6.72
CA ALA A 2 -70.46 1.06 6.34
C ALA A 2 -69.87 -0.32 6.68
N LEU A 3 -69.37 -1.05 5.69
CA LEU A 3 -68.68 -2.32 5.89
C LEU A 3 -67.19 -2.03 6.10
N HIS A 4 -66.69 -2.35 7.29
CA HIS A 4 -65.26 -2.44 7.57
C HIS A 4 -64.74 -3.80 7.06
N VAL A 5 -63.68 -3.78 6.26
CA VAL A 5 -62.90 -4.97 5.88
C VAL A 5 -61.75 -5.10 6.86
N GLY A 6 -61.71 -6.20 7.62
CA GLY A 6 -60.70 -6.48 8.63
C GLY A 6 -59.36 -6.91 8.04
N GLU A 7 -58.27 -6.50 8.68
CA GLU A 7 -56.90 -6.96 8.42
C GLU A 7 -56.76 -8.44 8.80
N LEU A 8 -56.21 -9.24 7.88
CA LEU A 8 -55.83 -10.63 8.11
C LEU A 8 -54.39 -10.65 8.66
N ALA A 9 -54.23 -10.78 9.97
CA ALA A 9 -52.93 -11.01 10.58
C ALA A 9 -52.55 -12.50 10.45
N ALA A 10 -51.64 -12.83 9.55
CA ALA A 10 -51.04 -14.17 9.46
C ALA A 10 -49.82 -14.26 10.40
N THR A 11 -49.89 -15.09 11.42
CA THR A 11 -48.74 -15.40 12.29
C THR A 11 -47.97 -16.57 11.68
N ILE A 12 -46.79 -16.32 11.12
CA ILE A 12 -45.87 -17.37 10.68
C ILE A 12 -45.02 -17.76 11.89
N SER A 13 -45.25 -18.96 12.45
CA SER A 13 -44.30 -19.55 13.41
C SER A 13 -43.25 -20.36 12.66
N VAL A 14 -41.99 -19.92 12.72
CA VAL A 14 -40.85 -20.67 12.17
C VAL A 14 -40.41 -21.69 13.22
N ASP A 15 -40.44 -22.98 12.86
CA ASP A 15 -39.93 -24.07 13.68
C ASP A 15 -38.39 -24.08 13.65
N ASP A 16 -37.78 -23.62 14.73
CA ASP A 16 -36.32 -23.52 14.90
C ASP A 16 -35.69 -24.80 15.50
N SER A 17 -36.49 -25.84 15.75
CA SER A 17 -36.04 -27.09 16.37
C SER A 17 -34.96 -27.80 15.52
N GLY A 18 -35.06 -27.73 14.19
CA GLY A 18 -34.06 -28.27 13.26
C GLY A 18 -32.73 -27.52 13.33
N ALA A 19 -32.76 -26.20 13.50
CA ALA A 19 -31.55 -25.38 13.68
C ALA A 19 -30.90 -25.66 15.04
N ARG A 20 -31.70 -25.78 16.12
CA ARG A 20 -31.21 -26.15 17.45
C ARG A 20 -30.61 -27.55 17.50
N ALA A 21 -31.24 -28.53 16.85
CA ALA A 21 -30.71 -29.88 16.73
C ALA A 21 -29.45 -29.95 15.85
N GLY A 22 -29.33 -29.07 14.85
CA GLY A 22 -28.10 -28.88 14.08
C GLY A 22 -26.96 -28.32 14.94
N VAL A 23 -27.23 -27.28 15.73
CA VAL A 23 -26.27 -26.66 16.66
C VAL A 23 -25.82 -27.65 17.73
N GLN A 24 -26.73 -28.43 18.31
CA GLN A 24 -26.38 -29.44 19.31
C GLN A 24 -25.52 -30.58 18.75
N ARG A 25 -25.79 -31.01 17.51
CA ARG A 25 -24.95 -32.01 16.82
C ARG A 25 -23.58 -31.44 16.48
N ALA A 26 -23.51 -30.18 16.05
CA ALA A 26 -22.25 -29.48 15.83
C ALA A 26 -21.47 -29.33 17.14
N GLU A 27 -22.12 -28.98 18.25
CA GLU A 27 -21.52 -28.86 19.59
C GLU A 27 -21.00 -30.21 20.12
N ALA A 28 -21.74 -31.29 19.89
CA ALA A 28 -21.29 -32.64 20.24
C ALA A 28 -20.11 -33.12 19.38
N ALA A 29 -20.14 -32.84 18.07
CA ALA A 29 -19.03 -33.13 17.17
C ALA A 29 -17.78 -32.29 17.50
N LEU A 30 -17.97 -31.03 17.90
CA LEU A 30 -16.94 -30.12 18.40
C LEU A 30 -16.27 -30.63 19.68
N ARG A 31 -17.07 -31.08 20.66
CA ARG A 31 -16.55 -31.68 21.90
C ARG A 31 -15.77 -32.97 21.62
N ALA A 32 -16.34 -33.88 20.84
CA ALA A 32 -15.70 -35.15 20.50
C ALA A 32 -14.46 -35.00 19.59
N GLY A 33 -14.41 -33.96 18.77
CA GLY A 33 -13.22 -33.56 18.02
C GLY A 33 -12.15 -32.97 18.94
N GLY A 34 -12.55 -32.04 19.82
CA GLY A 34 -11.68 -31.40 20.81
C GLY A 34 -11.01 -32.40 21.77
N ASP A 35 -11.72 -33.45 22.20
CA ASP A 35 -11.16 -34.47 23.10
C ASP A 35 -10.16 -35.42 22.40
N ARG A 36 -10.44 -35.81 21.15
CA ARG A 36 -9.50 -36.59 20.33
C ARG A 36 -8.24 -35.77 19.99
N MET A 37 -8.42 -34.49 19.69
CA MET A 37 -7.33 -33.58 19.38
C MET A 37 -6.50 -33.25 20.63
N ALA A 38 -7.11 -33.05 21.79
CA ALA A 38 -6.39 -32.84 23.05
C ALA A 38 -5.53 -34.06 23.43
N THR A 39 -6.06 -35.27 23.21
CA THR A 39 -5.31 -36.51 23.46
C THR A 39 -4.14 -36.67 22.48
N SER A 40 -4.33 -36.31 21.21
CA SER A 40 -3.27 -36.31 20.20
C SER A 40 -2.22 -35.23 20.42
N ALA A 41 -2.63 -34.04 20.88
CA ALA A 41 -1.76 -32.92 21.21
C ALA A 41 -0.92 -33.22 22.46
N ASN A 42 -1.50 -33.83 23.50
CA ASN A 42 -0.75 -34.26 24.67
C ASN A 42 0.33 -35.28 24.32
N ARG A 43 0.00 -36.24 23.44
CA ARG A 43 0.96 -37.26 22.97
C ARG A 43 2.06 -36.66 22.09
N SER A 44 1.70 -35.72 21.21
CA SER A 44 2.66 -35.03 20.33
C SER A 44 3.54 -34.05 21.11
N GLY A 45 3.00 -33.38 22.12
CA GLY A 45 3.71 -32.48 23.02
C GLY A 45 4.69 -33.23 23.93
N GLN A 46 4.32 -34.39 24.44
CA GLN A 46 5.24 -35.29 25.17
C GLN A 46 6.37 -35.77 24.26
N GLN A 47 6.07 -36.25 23.04
CA GLN A 47 7.10 -36.66 22.09
C GLN A 47 8.01 -35.51 21.64
N ALA A 48 7.47 -34.31 21.45
CA ALA A 48 8.27 -33.12 21.13
C ALA A 48 9.15 -32.70 22.30
N GLY A 49 8.65 -32.77 23.54
CA GLY A 49 9.40 -32.50 24.76
C GLY A 49 10.56 -33.47 24.95
N ASP A 50 10.33 -34.77 24.72
CA ASP A 50 11.34 -35.82 24.83
C ASP A 50 12.43 -35.65 23.75
N GLN A 51 12.04 -35.39 22.49
CA GLN A 51 12.99 -35.20 21.38
C GLN A 51 13.80 -33.90 21.49
N LEU A 52 13.20 -32.85 22.06
CA LEU A 52 13.87 -31.58 22.34
C LEU A 52 14.82 -31.73 23.53
N GLY A 53 14.44 -32.49 24.55
CA GLY A 53 15.31 -32.91 25.66
C GLY A 53 16.56 -33.64 25.17
N GLU A 54 16.40 -34.67 24.34
CA GLU A 54 17.53 -35.41 23.78
C GLU A 54 18.37 -34.60 22.77
N GLY A 55 17.74 -33.69 22.00
CA GLY A 55 18.42 -32.82 21.06
C GLY A 55 19.33 -31.80 21.75
N VAL A 56 18.91 -31.31 22.92
CA VAL A 56 19.67 -30.41 23.79
C VAL A 56 20.77 -31.16 24.53
N GLU A 57 20.52 -32.38 24.99
CA GLU A 57 21.53 -33.25 25.63
C GLU A 57 22.70 -33.55 24.68
N ARG A 58 22.41 -33.91 23.42
CA ARG A 58 23.42 -34.13 22.36
C ARG A 58 24.12 -32.83 21.90
N GLY A 59 23.49 -31.68 22.10
CA GLY A 59 24.06 -30.35 21.82
C GLY A 59 25.00 -29.85 22.91
N ALA A 60 24.73 -30.20 24.18
CA ALA A 60 25.55 -29.86 25.33
C ALA A 60 26.90 -30.61 25.36
N GLU A 61 26.96 -31.83 24.80
CA GLU A 61 28.20 -32.61 24.68
C GLU A 61 29.19 -32.06 23.62
N ARG A 62 28.74 -31.17 22.73
CA ARG A 62 29.57 -30.61 21.65
C ARG A 62 29.60 -29.08 21.72
N GLY A 63 30.34 -28.56 22.70
CA GLY A 63 30.50 -27.12 22.90
C GLY A 63 31.12 -26.38 21.70
N GLY A 64 30.64 -25.15 21.47
CA GLY A 64 31.29 -24.13 20.64
C GLY A 64 30.70 -23.92 19.24
N ASN A 65 30.22 -22.69 18.99
CA ASN A 65 29.84 -22.09 17.68
C ASN A 65 28.51 -22.47 17.01
N ARG A 66 27.60 -23.20 17.67
CA ARG A 66 26.28 -23.56 17.08
C ARG A 66 25.06 -23.01 17.81
N ALA A 67 25.19 -21.97 18.64
CA ALA A 67 24.02 -21.39 19.33
C ALA A 67 22.96 -20.84 18.36
N GLY A 68 23.38 -20.21 17.26
CA GLY A 68 22.48 -19.75 16.19
C GLY A 68 21.80 -20.90 15.44
N GLU A 69 22.52 -21.99 15.12
CA GLU A 69 21.95 -23.17 14.47
C GLU A 69 21.03 -23.97 15.40
N ALA A 70 21.35 -24.04 16.70
CA ALA A 70 20.55 -24.71 17.73
C ALA A 70 19.27 -23.93 18.05
N MET A 71 19.32 -22.59 18.06
CA MET A 71 18.14 -21.74 18.16
C MET A 71 17.29 -21.81 16.88
N GLN A 72 17.91 -21.83 15.70
CA GLN A 72 17.19 -21.96 14.44
C GLN A 72 16.55 -23.35 14.29
N LYS A 73 17.22 -24.43 14.71
CA LYS A 73 16.65 -25.78 14.81
C LYS A 73 15.59 -25.87 15.91
N GLY A 74 15.84 -25.25 17.05
CA GLY A 74 14.92 -25.10 18.19
C GLY A 74 13.84 -24.03 17.99
N LEU A 75 13.70 -23.44 16.80
CA LEU A 75 12.50 -22.70 16.39
C LEU A 75 11.77 -23.51 15.29
N LYS A 76 12.53 -24.15 14.39
CA LYS A 76 12.01 -25.08 13.38
C LYS A 76 11.36 -26.33 13.98
N GLN A 77 11.86 -26.86 15.10
CA GLN A 77 11.27 -28.00 15.78
C GLN A 77 9.99 -27.64 16.56
N LEU A 78 9.83 -26.37 16.92
CA LEU A 78 8.72 -25.84 17.71
C LEU A 78 7.57 -25.55 16.73
N ALA A 79 7.94 -25.02 15.56
CA ALA A 79 7.15 -25.02 14.35
C ALA A 79 6.73 -26.43 13.91
N ALA A 80 7.60 -27.44 14.01
CA ALA A 80 7.29 -28.84 13.65
C ALA A 80 6.40 -29.56 14.67
N ALA A 81 6.51 -29.25 15.96
CA ALA A 81 5.63 -29.80 17.00
C ALA A 81 4.17 -29.30 16.89
N ALA A 82 3.96 -28.17 16.21
CA ALA A 82 2.63 -27.62 15.90
C ALA A 82 1.95 -28.27 14.68
N VAL A 83 2.60 -29.21 13.98
CA VAL A 83 2.15 -29.80 12.69
C VAL A 83 0.91 -30.71 12.83
N GLY A 84 0.49 -31.08 14.05
CA GLY A 84 -0.67 -31.95 14.26
C GLY A 84 -2.05 -31.27 14.17
N LEU A 85 -2.12 -29.94 14.08
CA LEU A 85 -3.37 -29.17 14.07
C LEU A 85 -3.29 -28.10 12.98
N ALA A 86 -4.41 -27.78 12.33
CA ALA A 86 -4.51 -26.76 11.26
C ALA A 86 -4.04 -25.33 11.66
N ILE A 87 -3.64 -25.14 12.93
CA ILE A 87 -3.00 -23.95 13.51
C ILE A 87 -1.50 -23.87 13.17
N GLY A 88 -0.85 -25.00 12.88
CA GLY A 88 0.59 -25.06 12.62
C GLY A 88 1.04 -24.22 11.44
N THR A 89 0.26 -24.16 10.35
CA THR A 89 0.59 -23.36 9.17
C THR A 89 0.44 -21.85 9.43
N ALA A 90 -0.62 -21.43 10.13
CA ALA A 90 -0.84 -20.03 10.49
C ALA A 90 0.18 -19.52 11.51
N LEU A 91 0.55 -20.34 12.50
CA LEU A 91 1.53 -19.99 13.52
C LEU A 91 2.95 -19.94 12.94
N VAL A 92 3.32 -20.89 12.08
CA VAL A 92 4.62 -20.88 11.38
C VAL A 92 4.74 -19.70 10.42
N GLY A 93 3.67 -19.42 9.66
CA GLY A 93 3.58 -18.20 8.85
C GLY A 93 3.71 -16.93 9.68
N GLY A 94 3.04 -16.86 10.83
CA GLY A 94 3.06 -15.67 11.71
C GLY A 94 4.40 -15.43 12.39
N ILE A 95 5.13 -16.50 12.75
CA ILE A 95 6.49 -16.38 13.27
C ILE A 95 7.46 -15.92 12.18
N GLY A 96 7.38 -16.50 10.98
CA GLY A 96 8.21 -16.08 9.85
C GLY A 96 8.00 -14.61 9.51
N GLU A 97 6.74 -14.21 9.38
CA GLU A 97 6.31 -12.84 9.15
C GLU A 97 6.76 -11.89 10.28
N ALA A 98 6.63 -12.29 11.55
CA ALA A 98 7.09 -11.48 12.68
C ALA A 98 8.60 -11.25 12.68
N LEU A 99 9.39 -12.28 12.33
CA LEU A 99 10.85 -12.17 12.22
C LEU A 99 11.28 -11.28 11.04
N GLU A 100 10.54 -11.31 9.94
CA GLU A 100 10.78 -10.41 8.81
C GLU A 100 10.43 -8.96 9.17
N GLN A 101 9.28 -8.73 9.79
CA GLN A 101 8.86 -7.40 10.21
C GLN A 101 9.76 -6.80 11.30
N ALA A 102 10.35 -7.62 12.17
CA ALA A 102 11.33 -7.17 13.16
C ALA A 102 12.57 -6.52 12.53
N LYS A 103 12.89 -6.83 11.27
CA LYS A 103 14.04 -6.23 10.55
C LYS A 103 13.71 -4.87 9.94
N ILE A 104 12.43 -4.57 9.71
CA ILE A 104 11.98 -3.38 8.98
C ILE A 104 12.41 -2.07 9.64
N PRO A 105 12.27 -1.88 10.97
CA PRO A 105 12.76 -0.65 11.61
C PRO A 105 14.27 -0.44 11.41
N GLY A 106 15.09 -1.49 11.51
CA GLY A 106 16.52 -1.40 11.27
C GLY A 106 16.86 -1.05 9.82
N GLN A 107 16.14 -1.64 8.85
CA GLN A 107 16.28 -1.30 7.44
C GLN A 107 15.85 0.14 7.13
N LEU A 108 14.71 0.58 7.65
CA LEU A 108 14.22 1.96 7.50
C LEU A 108 15.18 2.96 8.14
N GLN A 109 15.70 2.64 9.33
CA GLN A 109 16.73 3.44 9.98
C GLN A 109 17.98 3.59 9.09
N ALA A 110 18.46 2.50 8.51
CA ALA A 110 19.61 2.53 7.59
C ALA A 110 19.31 3.28 6.29
N GLN A 111 18.12 3.11 5.71
CA GLN A 111 17.74 3.71 4.42
C GLN A 111 17.41 5.20 4.51
N LEU A 112 16.92 5.66 5.66
CA LEU A 112 16.46 7.04 5.90
C LEU A 112 17.42 7.83 6.79
N GLY A 113 18.43 7.20 7.38
CA GLY A 113 19.35 7.85 8.33
C GLY A 113 18.63 8.42 9.57
N THR A 114 17.49 7.83 9.95
CA THR A 114 16.58 8.39 10.97
C THR A 114 16.74 7.75 12.34
N SER A 115 16.08 8.30 13.36
CA SER A 115 16.08 7.75 14.72
C SER A 115 15.14 6.54 14.86
N GLY A 116 15.42 5.66 15.83
CA GLY A 116 14.60 4.47 16.10
C GLY A 116 13.09 4.73 16.24
N PRO A 117 12.63 5.78 16.95
CA PRO A 117 11.20 6.10 17.05
C PRO A 117 10.53 6.46 15.71
N ILE A 118 11.24 7.15 14.82
CA ILE A 118 10.72 7.49 13.49
C ILE A 118 10.66 6.22 12.63
N ALA A 119 11.71 5.40 12.63
CA ALA A 119 11.71 4.14 11.90
C ALA A 119 10.61 3.18 12.39
N ALA A 120 10.34 3.12 13.69
CA ALA A 120 9.25 2.32 14.25
C ALA A 120 7.87 2.80 13.79
N LYS A 121 7.66 4.12 13.73
CA LYS A 121 6.41 4.73 13.21
C LYS A 121 6.17 4.37 11.75
N TYR A 122 7.22 4.41 10.93
CA TYR A 122 7.16 3.97 9.53
C TYR A 122 6.92 2.46 9.42
N GLY A 123 7.56 1.63 10.26
CA GLY A 123 7.32 0.19 10.31
C GLY A 123 5.87 -0.16 10.64
N LYS A 124 5.25 0.53 11.61
CA LYS A 124 3.82 0.36 11.92
C LYS A 124 2.91 0.76 10.76
N ALA A 125 3.20 1.89 10.12
CA ALA A 125 2.45 2.30 8.93
C ALA A 125 2.59 1.29 7.79
N ALA A 126 3.76 0.66 7.59
CA ALA A 126 3.94 -0.41 6.61
C ALA A 126 3.07 -1.64 6.95
N GLY A 127 3.01 -2.04 8.22
CA GLY A 127 2.11 -3.11 8.69
C GLY A 127 0.63 -2.77 8.49
N ALA A 128 0.26 -1.49 8.62
CA ALA A 128 -1.08 -0.99 8.34
C ALA A 128 -1.45 -1.10 6.85
N LEU A 129 -0.50 -0.81 5.94
CA LEU A 129 -0.70 -1.00 4.49
C LEU A 129 -0.91 -2.48 4.15
N TYR A 130 -0.08 -3.36 4.69
CA TYR A 130 -0.20 -4.80 4.47
C TYR A 130 -1.53 -5.34 5.00
N SER A 131 -1.89 -5.04 6.25
CA SER A 131 -3.17 -5.47 6.85
C SER A 131 -4.38 -4.86 6.17
N GLY A 132 -4.23 -3.69 5.54
CA GLY A 132 -5.23 -3.06 4.69
C GLY A 132 -5.39 -3.69 3.30
N ALA A 133 -4.64 -4.77 3.00
CA ALA A 133 -4.56 -5.37 1.67
C ALA A 133 -4.21 -4.34 0.56
N ILE A 134 -3.35 -3.38 0.90
CA ILE A 134 -2.88 -2.33 -0.01
C ILE A 134 -1.62 -2.77 -0.77
N VAL A 135 -0.73 -3.47 -0.07
CA VAL A 135 0.57 -3.97 -0.55
C VAL A 135 0.70 -5.44 -0.21
N ASP A 136 1.47 -6.21 -0.96
CA ASP A 136 1.51 -7.67 -0.79
C ASP A 136 2.36 -8.16 0.37
N SER A 137 3.37 -7.38 0.76
CA SER A 137 4.21 -7.62 1.94
C SER A 137 4.42 -6.34 2.76
N VAL A 138 4.88 -6.49 4.00
CA VAL A 138 5.25 -5.33 4.81
C VAL A 138 6.50 -4.64 4.25
N GLN A 139 7.35 -5.38 3.54
CA GLN A 139 8.53 -4.88 2.85
C GLN A 139 8.13 -3.95 1.69
N ASP A 140 7.14 -4.31 0.88
CA ASP A 140 6.58 -3.43 -0.15
C ASP A 140 5.99 -2.15 0.50
N GLY A 141 5.31 -2.32 1.64
CA GLY A 141 4.84 -1.21 2.45
C GLY A 141 5.99 -0.31 2.91
N ALA A 142 7.10 -0.89 3.38
CA ALA A 142 8.28 -0.14 3.80
C ALA A 142 8.94 0.60 2.61
N GLU A 143 8.98 0.00 1.42
CA GLU A 143 9.48 0.64 0.20
C GLU A 143 8.65 1.87 -0.18
N VAL A 144 7.31 1.74 -0.18
CA VAL A 144 6.39 2.86 -0.39
C VAL A 144 6.70 4.01 0.57
N LEU A 145 6.84 3.70 1.86
CA LEU A 145 7.08 4.72 2.88
C LEU A 145 8.50 5.32 2.80
N THR A 146 9.51 4.54 2.40
CA THR A 146 10.84 5.05 2.09
C THR A 146 10.78 6.04 0.92
N GLY A 147 10.00 5.76 -0.13
CA GLY A 147 9.76 6.67 -1.24
C GLY A 147 9.11 7.99 -0.80
N ILE A 148 8.10 7.91 0.08
CA ILE A 148 7.43 9.07 0.69
C ILE A 148 8.42 9.94 1.46
N ALA A 149 9.23 9.33 2.33
CA ALA A 149 10.20 10.06 3.15
C ALA A 149 11.29 10.72 2.30
N ARG A 150 11.91 9.97 1.37
CA ARG A 150 13.00 10.46 0.51
C ARG A 150 12.57 11.62 -0.38
N ASN A 151 11.33 11.57 -0.87
CA ASN A 151 10.82 12.61 -1.76
C ASN A 151 10.12 13.76 -1.04
N GLY A 152 9.96 13.69 0.28
CA GLY A 152 9.37 14.76 1.08
C GLY A 152 7.87 14.93 0.84
N LEU A 153 7.14 13.83 0.63
CA LEU A 153 5.69 13.87 0.35
C LEU A 153 4.85 14.18 1.60
N LEU A 154 5.44 14.02 2.78
CA LEU A 154 4.86 14.36 4.06
C LEU A 154 5.87 15.12 4.92
N PRO A 155 5.41 16.00 5.81
CA PRO A 155 6.28 16.65 6.77
C PRO A 155 6.82 15.63 7.80
N PRO A 156 8.01 15.85 8.38
CA PRO A 156 8.63 14.94 9.35
C PRO A 156 7.74 14.61 10.57
N GLU A 157 6.88 15.54 10.98
CA GLU A 157 5.96 15.43 12.10
C GLU A 157 4.66 14.66 11.79
N ALA A 158 4.42 14.28 10.53
CA ALA A 158 3.20 13.60 10.09
C ALA A 158 2.88 12.38 10.95
N THR A 159 1.64 12.26 11.45
CA THR A 159 1.20 11.16 12.33
C THR A 159 1.29 9.80 11.63
N GLU A 160 1.27 8.71 12.40
CA GLU A 160 1.27 7.35 11.84
C GLU A 160 0.10 7.14 10.87
N GLN A 161 -1.08 7.68 11.21
CA GLN A 161 -2.26 7.64 10.36
C GLN A 161 -2.08 8.43 9.06
N GLN A 162 -1.43 9.60 9.11
CA GLN A 162 -1.12 10.39 7.91
C GLN A 162 -0.13 9.65 7.01
N ILE A 163 0.90 9.02 7.58
CA ILE A 163 1.89 8.21 6.86
C ILE A 163 1.20 7.03 6.17
N ALA A 164 0.35 6.27 6.88
CA ALA A 164 -0.40 5.16 6.30
C ALA A 164 -1.39 5.63 5.22
N THR A 165 -2.04 6.78 5.41
CA THR A 165 -2.96 7.34 4.40
C THR A 165 -2.23 7.72 3.11
N MET A 166 -1.07 8.39 3.23
CA MET A 166 -0.22 8.71 2.09
C MET A 166 0.35 7.46 1.43
N GLY A 167 0.81 6.48 2.23
CA GLY A 167 1.28 5.19 1.74
C GLY A 167 0.23 4.47 0.90
N ARG A 168 -1.02 4.48 1.36
CA ARG A 168 -2.15 3.93 0.59
C ARG A 168 -2.33 4.65 -0.74
N ARG A 169 -2.35 5.99 -0.74
CA ARG A 169 -2.54 6.78 -1.96
C ARG A 169 -1.40 6.58 -2.96
N VAL A 170 -0.16 6.47 -2.50
CA VAL A 170 1.01 6.18 -3.35
C VAL A 170 0.91 4.79 -3.96
N ALA A 171 0.63 3.76 -3.15
CA ALA A 171 0.47 2.40 -3.63
C ALA A 171 -0.69 2.27 -4.63
N ASP A 172 -1.81 2.95 -4.36
CA ASP A 172 -2.95 2.99 -5.26
C ASP A 172 -2.63 3.68 -6.58
N THR A 173 -1.89 4.78 -6.52
CA THR A 173 -1.45 5.51 -7.71
C THR A 173 -0.54 4.63 -8.56
N ALA A 174 0.46 3.99 -7.94
CA ALA A 174 1.36 3.04 -8.60
C ALA A 174 0.59 1.90 -9.28
N ALA A 175 -0.35 1.27 -8.56
CA ALA A 175 -1.16 0.19 -9.10
C ALA A 175 -2.06 0.62 -10.27
N VAL A 176 -2.65 1.81 -10.20
CA VAL A 176 -3.49 2.35 -11.30
C VAL A 176 -2.65 2.70 -12.53
N MET A 177 -1.43 3.20 -12.31
CA MET A 177 -0.53 3.58 -13.38
C MET A 177 0.18 2.37 -14.01
N GLY A 178 0.29 1.26 -13.28
CA GLY A 178 1.13 0.12 -13.66
C GLY A 178 2.63 0.42 -13.45
N GLU A 179 2.95 1.29 -12.49
CA GLU A 179 4.29 1.88 -12.33
C GLU A 179 4.90 1.54 -10.97
N ASP A 180 6.23 1.66 -10.87
CA ASP A 180 6.93 1.47 -9.62
C ASP A 180 6.64 2.60 -8.62
N VAL A 181 6.45 2.23 -7.35
CA VAL A 181 6.23 3.19 -6.24
C VAL A 181 7.36 4.20 -6.11
N SER A 182 8.58 3.80 -6.48
CA SER A 182 9.75 4.68 -6.48
C SER A 182 9.69 5.76 -7.57
N ALA A 183 9.15 5.43 -8.75
CA ALA A 183 8.93 6.37 -9.84
C ALA A 183 7.79 7.33 -9.52
N VAL A 184 6.67 6.81 -9.00
CA VAL A 184 5.53 7.62 -8.56
C VAL A 184 5.95 8.63 -7.50
N THR A 185 6.61 8.18 -6.42
CA THR A 185 7.00 9.10 -5.33
C THR A 185 8.01 10.17 -5.78
N ARG A 186 8.92 9.82 -6.70
CA ARG A 186 9.87 10.77 -7.31
C ARG A 186 9.15 11.83 -8.13
N SER A 187 8.26 11.42 -9.04
CA SER A 187 7.48 12.33 -9.89
C SER A 187 6.57 13.22 -9.06
N VAL A 188 5.80 12.67 -8.10
CA VAL A 188 4.96 13.44 -7.16
C VAL A 188 5.79 14.47 -6.39
N GLY A 189 6.94 14.06 -5.85
CA GLY A 189 7.83 14.97 -5.13
C GLY A 189 8.36 16.08 -6.02
N GLN A 190 8.64 15.77 -7.29
CA GLN A 190 9.09 16.76 -8.26
C GLN A 190 7.99 17.74 -8.65
N MET A 191 6.77 17.26 -8.89
CA MET A 191 5.59 18.11 -9.14
C MET A 191 5.35 19.09 -7.99
N MET A 192 5.59 18.68 -6.75
CA MET A 192 5.51 19.57 -5.59
C MET A 192 6.64 20.61 -5.58
N ARG A 193 7.90 20.20 -5.80
CA ARG A 193 9.07 21.12 -5.80
C ARG A 193 9.01 22.15 -6.92
N THR A 194 8.44 21.79 -8.07
CA THR A 194 8.25 22.69 -9.20
C THR A 194 6.96 23.49 -9.12
N GLY A 195 6.13 23.29 -8.09
CA GLY A 195 4.88 24.02 -7.91
C GLY A 195 3.77 23.64 -8.90
N LEU A 196 3.93 22.54 -9.63
CA LEU A 196 2.87 21.98 -10.49
C LEU A 196 1.71 21.44 -9.66
N ALA A 197 1.98 20.97 -8.45
CA ALA A 197 0.98 20.57 -7.47
C ALA A 197 1.27 21.23 -6.12
N LYS A 198 0.22 21.63 -5.41
CA LYS A 198 0.33 22.23 -4.08
C LYS A 198 0.53 21.18 -2.99
N SER A 199 0.19 19.93 -3.28
CA SER A 199 0.33 18.79 -2.38
C SER A 199 0.55 17.49 -3.14
N ALA A 200 1.04 16.48 -2.43
CA ALA A 200 1.14 15.12 -2.96
C ALA A 200 -0.24 14.58 -3.40
N ASP A 201 -1.30 14.93 -2.67
CA ASP A 201 -2.67 14.54 -3.01
C ASP A 201 -3.10 15.08 -4.37
N GLU A 202 -2.85 16.36 -4.64
CA GLU A 202 -3.17 16.97 -5.93
C GLU A 202 -2.35 16.36 -7.06
N ALA A 203 -1.05 16.11 -6.84
CA ALA A 203 -0.20 15.46 -7.84
C ALA A 203 -0.67 14.05 -8.18
N MET A 204 -0.96 13.22 -7.18
CA MET A 204 -1.47 11.86 -7.40
C MET A 204 -2.85 11.86 -8.08
N ASP A 205 -3.74 12.77 -7.70
CA ASP A 205 -5.03 12.95 -8.35
C ASP A 205 -4.89 13.29 -9.86
N VAL A 206 -3.93 14.16 -10.19
CA VAL A 206 -3.60 14.50 -11.59
C VAL A 206 -3.04 13.30 -12.33
N LEU A 207 -2.06 12.58 -11.75
CA LEU A 207 -1.44 11.42 -12.38
C LEU A 207 -2.43 10.27 -12.60
N VAL A 208 -3.27 9.97 -11.61
CA VAL A 208 -4.32 8.96 -11.71
C VAL A 208 -5.33 9.35 -12.78
N ARG A 209 -5.82 10.59 -12.77
CA ARG A 209 -6.78 11.05 -13.79
C ARG A 209 -6.15 11.03 -15.19
N GLY A 210 -4.91 11.47 -15.32
CA GLY A 210 -4.15 11.44 -16.57
C GLY A 210 -4.05 10.03 -17.12
N THR A 211 -3.66 9.07 -16.28
CA THR A 211 -3.51 7.66 -16.66
C THR A 211 -4.84 7.05 -17.09
N GLN A 212 -5.92 7.26 -16.33
CA GLN A 212 -7.28 6.83 -16.70
C GLN A 212 -7.77 7.41 -18.04
N ARG A 213 -7.16 8.52 -18.47
CA ARG A 213 -7.46 9.24 -19.71
C ARG A 213 -6.50 8.92 -20.84
N GLY A 214 -5.62 7.93 -20.67
CA GLY A 214 -4.64 7.49 -21.67
C GLY A 214 -3.36 8.32 -21.68
N GLY A 215 -3.09 9.13 -20.65
CA GLY A 215 -1.91 9.97 -20.55
C GLY A 215 -0.59 9.20 -20.41
N ASN A 216 -0.63 7.97 -19.87
CA ASN A 216 0.54 7.11 -19.69
C ASN A 216 0.63 5.99 -20.74
N ALA A 217 0.15 6.23 -21.97
CA ALA A 217 0.07 5.18 -22.98
C ALA A 217 1.45 4.64 -23.44
N ALA A 218 2.51 5.45 -23.29
CA ALA A 218 3.88 5.10 -23.64
C ALA A 218 4.79 4.85 -22.42
N GLU A 219 4.22 4.78 -21.22
CA GLU A 219 4.95 4.55 -19.95
C GLU A 219 6.05 5.59 -19.66
N ASP A 220 5.89 6.82 -20.16
CA ASP A 220 6.85 7.92 -20.04
C ASP A 220 6.32 9.12 -19.23
N LEU A 221 5.09 9.01 -18.70
CA LEU A 221 4.41 10.13 -18.05
C LEU A 221 5.09 10.57 -16.75
N LEU A 222 5.56 9.61 -15.94
CA LEU A 222 6.23 9.92 -14.68
C LEU A 222 7.57 10.62 -14.90
N ASP A 223 8.33 10.17 -15.90
CA ASP A 223 9.59 10.78 -16.30
C ASP A 223 9.36 12.17 -16.90
N THR A 224 8.35 12.33 -17.73
CA THR A 224 7.91 13.62 -18.28
C THR A 224 7.66 14.66 -17.18
N PHE A 225 6.89 14.32 -16.14
CA PHE A 225 6.65 15.23 -15.01
C PHE A 225 7.88 15.44 -14.12
N THR A 226 8.81 14.48 -14.12
CA THR A 226 10.07 14.58 -13.38
C THR A 226 11.05 15.53 -14.09
N GLU A 227 11.15 15.45 -15.41
CA GLU A 227 12.12 16.18 -16.22
C GLU A 227 11.64 17.61 -16.51
N TYR A 228 10.41 17.77 -16.97
CA TYR A 228 9.95 19.04 -17.57
C TYR A 228 9.21 19.96 -16.61
N GLY A 229 9.16 19.61 -15.33
CA GLY A 229 8.36 20.36 -14.36
C GLY A 229 8.77 21.83 -14.21
N THR A 230 10.05 22.14 -14.41
CA THR A 230 10.55 23.53 -14.40
C THR A 230 10.05 24.32 -15.60
N GLN A 231 10.00 23.71 -16.79
CA GLN A 231 9.58 24.38 -18.02
C GLN A 231 8.07 24.61 -18.01
N PHE A 232 7.29 23.65 -17.50
CA PHE A 232 5.87 23.88 -17.23
C PHE A 232 5.64 25.04 -16.27
N ARG A 233 6.40 25.11 -15.16
CA ARG A 233 6.33 26.25 -14.22
C ARG A 233 6.70 27.57 -14.90
N ASN A 234 7.75 27.59 -15.72
CA ASN A 234 8.17 28.81 -16.44
C ASN A 234 7.06 29.33 -17.37
N MET A 235 6.32 28.41 -18.01
CA MET A 235 5.14 28.73 -18.82
C MET A 235 3.87 29.00 -17.99
N GLY A 236 3.97 29.02 -16.66
CA GLY A 236 2.85 29.29 -15.78
C GLY A 236 1.79 28.18 -15.71
N LEU A 237 2.14 26.97 -16.18
CA LEU A 237 1.24 25.83 -16.17
C LEU A 237 1.18 25.21 -14.77
N SER A 238 -0.03 24.90 -14.32
CA SER A 238 -0.26 23.93 -13.24
C SER A 238 -0.11 22.50 -13.76
N GLY A 239 0.03 21.53 -12.85
CA GLY A 239 0.07 20.11 -13.21
C GLY A 239 -1.18 19.64 -13.95
N GLN A 240 -2.36 20.15 -13.60
CA GLN A 240 -3.61 19.88 -14.32
C GLN A 240 -3.59 20.41 -15.75
N GLN A 241 -3.08 21.63 -15.96
CA GLN A 241 -2.95 22.21 -17.30
C GLN A 241 -1.91 21.46 -18.13
N ALA A 242 -0.75 21.14 -17.56
CA ALA A 242 0.28 20.35 -18.22
C ALA A 242 -0.25 18.97 -18.63
N MET A 243 -0.91 18.25 -17.72
CA MET A 243 -1.55 16.96 -18.01
C MET A 243 -2.63 17.07 -19.09
N GLY A 244 -3.44 18.11 -19.04
CA GLY A 244 -4.47 18.37 -20.06
C GLY A 244 -3.88 18.62 -21.44
N LEU A 245 -2.78 19.37 -21.53
CA LEU A 245 -2.05 19.60 -22.78
C LEU A 245 -1.42 18.31 -23.32
N ILE A 246 -0.77 17.53 -22.47
CA ILE A 246 -0.26 16.19 -22.82
C ILE A 246 -1.39 15.33 -23.40
N GLN A 247 -2.53 15.27 -22.72
CA GLN A 247 -3.69 14.50 -23.18
C GLN A 247 -4.25 15.01 -24.52
N GLN A 248 -4.27 16.33 -24.75
CA GLN A 248 -4.68 16.90 -26.03
C GLN A 248 -3.71 16.49 -27.14
N GLY A 249 -2.40 16.63 -26.91
CA GLY A 249 -1.37 16.23 -27.86
C GLY A 249 -1.44 14.75 -28.21
N LEU A 250 -1.55 13.86 -27.22
CA LEU A 250 -1.71 12.42 -27.42
C LEU A 250 -2.97 12.09 -28.26
N LYS A 251 -4.11 12.73 -27.96
CA LYS A 251 -5.33 12.59 -28.80
C LYS A 251 -5.15 13.16 -30.21
N GLY A 252 -4.31 14.18 -30.36
CA GLY A 252 -3.90 14.76 -31.63
C GLY A 252 -2.95 13.88 -32.43
N GLY A 253 -2.48 12.77 -31.86
CA GLY A 253 -1.57 11.82 -32.50
C GLY A 253 -0.09 12.03 -32.17
N ALA A 254 0.23 12.78 -31.10
CA ALA A 254 1.59 12.78 -30.55
C ALA A 254 1.96 11.35 -30.13
N ARG A 255 3.24 11.01 -30.30
CA ARG A 255 3.75 9.66 -30.01
C ARG A 255 3.61 9.29 -28.54
N ASP A 256 3.97 10.21 -27.65
CA ASP A 256 4.11 10.00 -26.21
C ASP A 256 4.02 11.34 -25.44
N ALA A 257 4.09 11.28 -24.11
CA ALA A 257 3.98 12.47 -23.26
C ALA A 257 5.22 13.36 -23.36
N ASP A 258 6.39 12.74 -23.51
CA ASP A 258 7.69 13.37 -23.68
C ASP A 258 7.69 14.34 -24.86
N VAL A 259 7.25 13.92 -26.06
CA VAL A 259 7.25 14.78 -27.26
C VAL A 259 6.37 16.02 -27.09
N VAL A 260 5.25 15.91 -26.38
CA VAL A 260 4.40 17.08 -26.08
C VAL A 260 5.10 18.02 -25.11
N ALA A 261 5.70 17.46 -24.05
CA ALA A 261 6.41 18.24 -23.05
C ALA A 261 7.69 18.89 -23.61
N ASP A 262 8.39 18.20 -24.49
CA ASP A 262 9.62 18.63 -25.13
C ASP A 262 9.38 19.83 -26.06
N ALA A 263 8.26 19.84 -26.81
CA ALA A 263 7.86 21.03 -27.56
C ALA A 263 7.60 22.24 -26.66
N ILE A 264 6.90 22.03 -25.53
CA ILE A 264 6.67 23.10 -24.54
C ILE A 264 8.00 23.56 -23.92
N LYS A 265 8.93 22.64 -23.69
CA LYS A 265 10.29 22.92 -23.18
C LYS A 265 11.07 23.79 -24.16
N GLU A 266 11.15 23.42 -25.44
CA GLU A 266 11.86 24.20 -26.47
C GLU A 266 11.27 25.62 -26.61
N PHE A 267 9.94 25.74 -26.72
CA PHE A 267 9.28 27.05 -26.71
C PHE A 267 9.58 27.83 -25.43
N SER A 268 9.47 27.20 -24.27
CA SER A 268 9.72 27.86 -22.98
C SER A 268 11.14 28.40 -22.88
N ILE A 269 12.14 27.65 -23.34
CA ILE A 269 13.54 28.04 -23.26
C ILE A 269 13.79 29.26 -24.15
N GLU A 270 13.34 29.20 -25.40
CA GLU A 270 13.61 30.27 -26.37
C GLU A 270 12.76 31.52 -26.11
N ALA A 271 11.52 31.36 -25.63
CA ALA A 271 10.67 32.47 -25.23
C ALA A 271 11.20 33.21 -23.99
N VAL A 272 11.79 32.51 -23.02
CA VAL A 272 12.42 33.14 -21.84
C VAL A 272 13.72 33.85 -22.21
N LYS A 273 14.49 33.31 -23.16
CA LYS A 273 15.72 33.96 -23.67
C LYS A 273 15.45 35.13 -24.62
N GLY A 274 14.25 35.22 -25.19
CA GLY A 274 13.93 36.18 -26.24
C GLY A 274 14.61 35.85 -27.57
N GLY A 275 14.70 34.57 -27.92
CA GLY A 275 15.40 34.08 -29.12
C GLY A 275 14.83 34.64 -30.43
N ASP A 276 15.70 34.85 -31.42
CA ASP A 276 15.35 35.49 -32.69
C ASP A 276 14.28 34.72 -33.49
N GLY A 277 14.33 33.38 -33.44
CA GLY A 277 13.31 32.52 -34.06
C GLY A 277 11.93 32.75 -33.45
N VAL A 278 11.82 32.70 -32.12
CA VAL A 278 10.55 32.96 -31.43
C VAL A 278 10.05 34.37 -31.72
N ARG A 279 10.94 35.37 -31.72
CA ARG A 279 10.57 36.76 -32.07
C ARG A 279 9.94 36.82 -33.47
N LYS A 280 10.59 36.22 -34.46
CA LYS A 280 10.08 36.15 -35.84
C LYS A 280 8.70 35.50 -35.89
N GLY A 281 8.53 34.34 -35.26
CA GLY A 281 7.23 33.65 -35.21
C GLY A 281 6.13 34.49 -34.55
N LEU A 282 6.45 35.22 -33.47
CA LEU A 282 5.50 36.12 -32.80
C LEU A 282 5.12 37.31 -33.69
N GLU A 283 6.07 37.89 -34.43
CA GLU A 283 5.82 38.99 -35.36
C GLU A 283 4.97 38.54 -36.56
N GLU A 284 5.22 37.34 -37.11
CA GLU A 284 4.38 36.72 -38.15
C GLU A 284 2.93 36.50 -37.65
N LEU A 285 2.75 36.15 -36.36
CA LEU A 285 1.44 36.09 -35.69
C LEU A 285 0.85 37.47 -35.32
N LYS A 286 1.56 38.57 -35.62
CA LYS A 286 1.19 39.95 -35.29
C LYS A 286 1.01 40.18 -33.79
N LEU A 287 1.87 39.55 -32.98
CA LEU A 287 1.88 39.65 -31.53
C LEU A 287 3.01 40.59 -31.04
N PRO A 288 2.82 41.30 -29.91
CA PRO A 288 3.84 42.19 -29.36
C PRO A 288 4.96 41.37 -28.67
N ALA A 289 5.99 41.00 -29.43
CA ALA A 289 7.05 40.10 -28.97
C ALA A 289 7.71 40.53 -27.65
N ASP A 290 8.08 41.81 -27.51
CA ASP A 290 8.77 42.32 -26.30
C ASP A 290 7.90 42.22 -25.03
N ASP A 291 6.59 42.43 -25.16
CA ASP A 291 5.68 42.33 -24.02
C ASP A 291 5.42 40.86 -23.65
N LEU A 292 5.36 39.97 -24.65
CA LEU A 292 5.26 38.53 -24.41
C LEU A 292 6.54 37.97 -23.77
N PHE A 293 7.73 38.37 -24.21
CA PHE A 293 8.99 37.96 -23.58
C PHE A 293 9.08 38.43 -22.12
N LYS A 294 8.62 39.65 -21.80
CA LYS A 294 8.52 40.10 -20.41
C LYS A 294 7.54 39.23 -19.60
N ALA A 295 6.41 38.86 -20.19
CA ALA A 295 5.43 37.98 -19.54
C ALA A 295 6.02 36.58 -19.27
N PHE A 296 6.72 35.99 -20.25
CA PHE A 296 7.40 34.70 -20.08
C PHE A 296 8.52 34.76 -19.04
N GLY A 297 9.34 35.81 -19.06
CA GLY A 297 10.42 36.02 -18.08
C GLY A 297 9.90 36.19 -16.64
N LYS A 298 8.68 36.73 -16.47
CA LYS A 298 8.03 36.85 -15.16
C LYS A 298 7.43 35.52 -14.68
N GLY A 299 6.99 34.66 -15.60
CA GLY A 299 6.36 33.38 -15.27
C GLY A 299 4.92 33.52 -14.74
N GLY A 300 4.38 32.41 -14.21
CA GLY A 300 3.08 32.38 -13.55
C GLY A 300 1.90 32.72 -14.47
N PRO A 301 0.80 33.31 -13.95
CA PRO A 301 -0.42 33.53 -14.73
C PRO A 301 -0.23 34.40 -15.99
N GLU A 302 0.75 35.31 -15.99
CA GLU A 302 1.05 36.16 -17.15
C GLU A 302 1.74 35.34 -18.26
N ALA A 303 2.71 34.49 -17.91
CA ALA A 303 3.31 33.55 -18.86
C ALA A 303 2.28 32.56 -19.41
N PHE A 304 1.38 32.05 -18.56
CA PHE A 304 0.31 31.17 -19.02
C PHE A 304 -0.59 31.85 -20.05
N LYS A 305 -1.05 33.08 -19.77
CA LYS A 305 -1.88 33.84 -20.70
C LYS A 305 -1.15 34.18 -22.00
N ALA A 306 0.15 34.48 -21.93
CA ALA A 306 0.98 34.69 -23.09
C ALA A 306 1.08 33.42 -23.94
N PHE A 307 1.35 32.27 -23.31
CA PHE A 307 1.41 30.97 -23.99
C PHE A 307 0.07 30.60 -24.67
N ASP A 308 -1.04 30.77 -23.95
CA ASP A 308 -2.40 30.57 -24.45
C ASP A 308 -2.69 31.43 -25.68
N THR A 309 -2.33 32.72 -25.63
CA THR A 309 -2.49 33.65 -26.75
C THR A 309 -1.68 33.22 -27.98
N VAL A 310 -0.44 32.75 -27.77
CA VAL A 310 0.42 32.26 -28.86
C VAL A 310 -0.16 31.00 -29.49
N ALA A 311 -0.57 30.02 -28.67
CA ALA A 311 -1.19 28.78 -29.13
C ALA A 311 -2.48 29.05 -29.92
N ASP A 312 -3.35 29.95 -29.44
CA ASP A 312 -4.57 30.37 -30.13
C ASP A 312 -4.29 30.99 -31.50
N LYS A 313 -3.34 31.93 -31.55
CA LYS A 313 -2.99 32.61 -32.80
C LYS A 313 -2.39 31.65 -33.81
N LEU A 314 -1.52 30.75 -33.37
CA LEU A 314 -0.94 29.71 -34.23
C LEU A 314 -2.04 28.80 -34.81
N ARG A 315 -2.98 28.34 -33.99
CA ARG A 315 -4.12 27.51 -34.45
C ARG A 315 -5.03 28.24 -35.44
N ALA A 316 -5.16 29.56 -35.31
CA ALA A 316 -5.99 30.38 -36.19
C ALA A 316 -5.39 30.63 -37.59
N VAL A 317 -4.09 30.32 -37.80
CA VAL A 317 -3.45 30.41 -39.13
C VAL A 317 -4.06 29.35 -40.06
N ARG A 318 -4.65 29.81 -41.17
CA ARG A 318 -5.40 28.97 -42.11
C ARG A 318 -4.52 28.23 -43.11
N ASP A 319 -3.46 28.87 -43.59
CA ASP A 319 -2.52 28.25 -44.52
C ASP A 319 -1.63 27.26 -43.73
N PRO A 320 -1.69 25.95 -44.04
CA PRO A 320 -0.88 24.96 -43.33
C PRO A 320 0.62 25.14 -43.54
N ILE A 321 1.07 25.70 -44.68
CA ILE A 321 2.49 25.94 -44.95
C ILE A 321 2.98 27.08 -44.06
N GLU A 322 2.25 28.18 -44.04
CA GLU A 322 2.54 29.34 -43.16
C GLU A 322 2.51 28.91 -41.69
N ARG A 323 1.49 28.15 -41.28
CA ARG A 323 1.37 27.68 -39.88
C ARG A 323 2.53 26.76 -39.47
N ASN A 324 2.98 25.88 -40.36
CA ASN A 324 4.13 25.01 -40.09
C ASN A 324 5.43 25.82 -39.99
N SER A 325 5.62 26.84 -40.85
CA SER A 325 6.77 27.74 -40.79
C SER A 325 6.82 28.49 -39.45
N ILE A 326 5.70 29.10 -39.05
CA ILE A 326 5.60 29.81 -37.76
C ILE A 326 5.82 28.83 -36.60
N ALA A 327 5.26 27.61 -36.68
CA ALA A 327 5.45 26.60 -35.64
C ALA A 327 6.93 26.22 -35.48
N MET A 328 7.67 26.09 -36.58
CA MET A 328 9.12 25.84 -36.57
C MET A 328 9.89 26.98 -35.93
N ASP A 329 9.53 28.23 -36.23
CA ASP A 329 10.15 29.41 -35.61
C ASP A 329 9.89 29.49 -34.10
N LEU A 330 8.68 29.11 -33.64
CA LEU A 330 8.27 29.18 -32.24
C LEU A 330 8.75 27.98 -31.39
N PHE A 331 8.60 26.75 -31.90
CA PHE A 331 8.82 25.51 -31.14
C PHE A 331 10.07 24.74 -31.60
N GLY A 332 10.80 25.26 -32.60
CA GLY A 332 11.94 24.58 -33.19
C GLY A 332 11.54 23.28 -33.89
N THR A 333 12.51 22.36 -34.03
CA THR A 333 12.33 21.05 -34.67
C THR A 333 11.26 20.20 -34.00
N LYS A 334 10.90 20.47 -32.74
CA LYS A 334 9.82 19.74 -32.05
C LYS A 334 8.44 19.99 -32.62
N SER A 335 8.26 21.07 -33.37
CA SER A 335 7.05 21.27 -34.17
C SER A 335 6.88 20.19 -35.24
N GLU A 336 7.97 19.65 -35.79
CA GLU A 336 7.96 18.58 -36.79
C GLU A 336 7.56 17.24 -36.16
N ASP A 337 8.10 16.94 -34.96
CA ASP A 337 7.81 15.74 -34.19
C ASP A 337 6.32 15.69 -33.79
N LEU A 338 5.76 16.80 -33.32
CA LEU A 338 4.33 16.89 -32.98
C LEU A 338 3.43 16.98 -34.21
N ALA A 339 3.90 17.61 -35.29
CA ALA A 339 3.14 17.88 -36.50
C ALA A 339 1.72 18.40 -36.19
N ARG A 340 0.68 17.66 -36.60
CA ARG A 340 -0.72 18.06 -36.38
C ARG A 340 -1.12 18.10 -34.90
N ALA A 341 -0.46 17.33 -34.04
CA ALA A 341 -0.77 17.28 -32.61
C ALA A 341 -0.48 18.63 -31.93
N LEU A 342 0.53 19.38 -32.39
CA LEU A 342 0.84 20.71 -31.88
C LEU A 342 -0.37 21.65 -31.98
N TYR A 343 -1.14 21.56 -33.06
CA TYR A 343 -2.31 22.41 -33.29
C TYR A 343 -3.56 21.97 -32.50
N THR A 344 -3.46 20.89 -31.72
CA THR A 344 -4.52 20.49 -30.77
C THR A 344 -4.30 21.07 -29.39
N LEU A 345 -3.10 21.58 -29.11
CA LEU A 345 -2.76 22.13 -27.81
C LEU A 345 -3.53 23.43 -27.56
N ASP A 346 -4.29 23.42 -26.47
CA ASP A 346 -5.21 24.47 -26.05
C ASP A 346 -5.10 24.70 -24.55
N PRO A 347 -4.24 25.62 -24.11
CA PRO A 347 -4.01 25.85 -22.68
C PRO A 347 -5.30 26.24 -21.94
N SER A 348 -6.16 27.04 -22.57
CA SER A 348 -7.46 27.46 -22.00
C SER A 348 -8.44 26.31 -21.75
N SER A 349 -8.40 25.25 -22.57
CA SER A 349 -9.32 24.10 -22.45
C SER A 349 -8.68 22.83 -21.86
N ALA A 350 -7.39 22.87 -21.55
CA ALA A 350 -6.61 21.74 -21.02
C ALA A 350 -7.25 21.08 -19.78
N VAL A 351 -7.59 21.88 -18.76
CA VAL A 351 -8.21 21.36 -17.52
C VAL A 351 -9.60 20.76 -17.79
N LYS A 352 -10.39 21.42 -18.65
CA LYS A 352 -11.72 20.94 -19.02
C LYS A 352 -11.64 19.60 -19.76
N ALA A 353 -10.64 19.42 -20.63
CA ALA A 353 -10.42 18.19 -21.37
C ALA A 353 -9.99 17.01 -20.46
N LEU A 354 -9.20 17.31 -19.42
CA LEU A 354 -8.79 16.34 -18.40
C LEU A 354 -9.98 15.88 -17.53
N GLY A 355 -10.86 16.82 -17.19
CA GLY A 355 -11.98 16.63 -16.28
C GLY A 355 -11.56 16.78 -14.81
N ASP A 356 -12.49 16.51 -13.91
CA ASP A 356 -12.23 16.67 -12.47
C ASP A 356 -11.19 15.65 -11.98
N VAL A 357 -10.07 16.16 -11.46
CA VAL A 357 -9.00 15.34 -10.89
C VAL A 357 -9.24 15.03 -9.42
N LYS A 358 -10.03 15.84 -8.71
CA LYS A 358 -10.12 15.77 -7.26
C LYS A 358 -10.65 14.42 -6.79
N GLY A 359 -9.90 13.75 -5.93
CA GLY A 359 -10.24 12.44 -5.40
C GLY A 359 -10.13 11.30 -6.43
N ALA A 360 -9.48 11.52 -7.57
CA ALA A 360 -9.27 10.46 -8.55
C ALA A 360 -8.45 9.30 -7.96
N ALA A 361 -7.43 9.58 -7.15
CA ALA A 361 -6.61 8.55 -6.51
C ALA A 361 -7.42 7.74 -5.48
N ASP A 362 -8.17 8.41 -4.60
CA ASP A 362 -9.05 7.73 -3.64
C ASP A 362 -10.16 6.92 -4.35
N GLY A 363 -10.77 7.48 -5.39
CA GLY A 363 -11.80 6.81 -6.17
C GLY A 363 -11.30 5.53 -6.82
N ALA A 364 -10.11 5.58 -7.44
CA ALA A 364 -9.48 4.42 -8.05
C ALA A 364 -9.09 3.36 -7.00
N GLY A 365 -8.46 3.78 -5.90
CA GLY A 365 -8.13 2.90 -4.78
C GLY A 365 -9.36 2.19 -4.20
N ASN A 366 -10.45 2.93 -3.96
CA ASN A 366 -11.68 2.36 -3.44
C ASN A 366 -12.30 1.36 -4.41
N ALA A 367 -12.30 1.65 -5.72
CA ALA A 367 -12.81 0.73 -6.73
C ALA A 367 -12.02 -0.60 -6.77
N MET A 368 -10.70 -0.56 -6.60
CA MET A 368 -9.87 -1.76 -6.54
C MET A 368 -10.19 -2.64 -5.33
N ARG A 369 -10.59 -2.04 -4.20
CA ARG A 369 -10.81 -2.76 -2.94
C ARG A 369 -12.26 -3.09 -2.63
N ASP A 370 -13.22 -2.53 -3.35
CA ASP A 370 -14.63 -2.82 -3.13
C ASP A 370 -15.06 -4.14 -3.76
N ASN A 371 -14.46 -5.24 -3.28
CA ASN A 371 -14.80 -6.58 -3.68
C ASN A 371 -14.65 -7.56 -2.50
N ALA A 372 -15.31 -8.72 -2.59
CA ALA A 372 -15.36 -9.68 -1.49
C ALA A 372 -13.99 -10.34 -1.21
N ALA A 373 -13.18 -10.56 -2.24
CA ALA A 373 -11.86 -11.18 -2.10
C ALA A 373 -10.93 -10.30 -1.27
N THR A 374 -10.83 -9.01 -1.60
CA THR A 374 -10.03 -8.05 -0.84
C THR A 374 -10.51 -7.92 0.61
N LYS A 375 -11.83 -7.93 0.87
CA LYS A 375 -12.36 -7.88 2.24
C LYS A 375 -11.94 -9.12 3.06
N VAL A 376 -11.89 -10.30 2.45
CA VAL A 376 -11.36 -11.52 3.07
C VAL A 376 -9.85 -11.43 3.31
N ASP A 377 -9.09 -10.87 2.36
CA ASP A 377 -7.65 -10.68 2.53
C ASP A 377 -7.33 -9.68 3.66
N VAL A 378 -8.04 -8.55 3.73
CA VAL A 378 -7.92 -7.60 4.85
C VAL A 378 -8.17 -8.31 6.18
N PHE A 379 -9.21 -9.15 6.27
CA PHE A 379 -9.50 -9.92 7.48
C PHE A 379 -8.33 -10.87 7.83
N LYS A 380 -7.88 -11.69 6.87
CA LYS A 380 -6.77 -12.63 7.05
C LYS A 380 -5.50 -11.91 7.49
N ARG A 381 -5.16 -10.79 6.85
CA ARG A 381 -3.92 -10.05 7.14
C ARG A 381 -3.99 -9.30 8.47
N LYS A 382 -5.16 -8.77 8.88
CA LYS A 382 -5.35 -8.18 10.23
C LYS A 382 -5.18 -9.20 11.34
N LEU A 383 -5.71 -10.41 11.16
CA LEU A 383 -5.50 -11.54 12.06
C LEU A 383 -4.01 -11.86 12.19
N MET A 384 -3.32 -12.03 11.05
CA MET A 384 -1.88 -12.30 11.04
C MET A 384 -1.09 -11.18 11.73
N GLN A 385 -1.44 -9.92 11.49
CA GLN A 385 -0.81 -8.78 12.15
C GLN A 385 -1.05 -8.76 13.67
N GLY A 386 -2.24 -9.13 14.14
CA GLY A 386 -2.49 -9.30 15.58
C GLY A 386 -1.61 -10.38 16.21
N VAL A 387 -1.37 -11.48 15.50
CA VAL A 387 -0.42 -12.52 15.94
C VAL A 387 1.01 -11.96 15.98
N VAL A 388 1.44 -11.29 14.91
CA VAL A 388 2.77 -10.69 14.80
C VAL A 388 3.01 -9.66 15.91
N GLU A 389 2.05 -8.80 16.22
CA GLU A 389 2.17 -7.79 17.28
C GLU A 389 2.37 -8.44 18.65
N VAL A 390 1.63 -9.52 18.96
CA VAL A 390 1.80 -10.26 20.21
C VAL A 390 3.18 -10.93 20.26
N LEU A 391 3.61 -11.57 19.17
CA LEU A 391 4.94 -12.18 19.09
C LEU A 391 6.06 -11.12 19.25
N GLY A 392 5.97 -10.01 18.54
CA GLY A 392 6.95 -8.93 18.58
C GLY A 392 6.99 -8.18 19.92
N THR A 393 5.85 -7.98 20.57
CA THR A 393 5.78 -7.21 21.82
C THR A 393 6.16 -8.04 23.04
N TYR A 394 5.76 -9.31 23.08
CA TYR A 394 5.90 -10.13 24.28
C TYR A 394 6.91 -11.26 24.14
N VAL A 395 6.99 -11.90 22.96
CA VAL A 395 7.81 -13.10 22.77
C VAL A 395 9.24 -12.75 22.40
N VAL A 396 9.46 -11.83 21.45
CA VAL A 396 10.80 -11.40 21.02
C VAL A 396 11.62 -10.82 22.18
N PRO A 397 11.14 -9.85 22.98
CA PRO A 397 11.93 -9.30 24.08
C PRO A 397 12.23 -10.31 25.18
N ALA A 398 11.38 -11.32 25.34
CA ALA A 398 11.59 -12.38 26.32
C ALA A 398 12.64 -13.40 25.85
N ILE A 399 12.71 -13.66 24.53
CA ILE A 399 13.80 -14.41 23.91
C ILE A 399 15.11 -13.62 24.00
N GLU A 400 15.12 -12.33 23.69
CA GLU A 400 16.33 -11.48 23.78
C GLU A 400 16.89 -11.48 25.21
N LYS A 401 16.03 -11.28 26.22
CA LYS A 401 16.45 -11.38 27.63
C LYS A 401 16.99 -12.75 28.00
N LEU A 402 16.43 -13.82 27.44
CA LEU A 402 16.94 -15.19 27.65
C LEU A 402 18.30 -15.37 26.99
N VAL A 403 18.53 -14.80 25.81
CA VAL A 403 19.80 -14.85 25.07
C VAL A 403 20.89 -14.06 25.78
N ASP A 404 20.60 -12.84 26.22
CA ASP A 404 21.52 -12.01 27.01
C ASP A 404 21.90 -12.72 28.32
N TRP A 405 20.92 -13.34 28.98
CA TRP A 405 21.13 -14.13 30.20
C TRP A 405 21.94 -15.42 29.97
N LEU A 406 21.84 -16.04 28.77
CA LEU A 406 22.67 -17.19 28.37
C LEU A 406 24.10 -16.77 28.02
N GLY A 407 24.30 -15.56 27.51
CA GLY A 407 25.61 -14.95 27.22
C GLY A 407 26.46 -14.70 28.48
N ASP A 408 25.82 -14.45 29.63
CA ASP A 408 26.47 -14.18 30.92
C ASP A 408 26.88 -15.45 31.71
N GLY A 409 26.95 -16.64 31.06
CA GLY A 409 27.72 -17.79 31.57
C GLY A 409 26.98 -18.85 32.40
N GLY A 410 25.69 -19.10 32.17
CA GLY A 410 24.85 -19.94 33.06
C GLY A 410 24.21 -21.21 32.50
N LEU A 411 24.85 -22.00 31.63
CA LEU A 411 24.24 -23.22 31.02
C LEU A 411 23.71 -24.26 32.04
N GLY A 412 24.26 -24.34 33.26
CA GLY A 412 23.81 -25.28 34.31
C GLY A 412 22.52 -24.87 35.06
N ARG A 413 22.12 -23.59 35.03
CA ARG A 413 20.83 -23.11 35.59
C ARG A 413 19.73 -23.02 34.54
N ALA A 414 20.11 -23.10 33.26
CA ALA A 414 19.24 -22.89 32.09
C ALA A 414 18.07 -23.88 32.00
N PHE A 415 18.25 -25.12 32.45
CA PHE A 415 17.23 -26.18 32.33
C PHE A 415 16.04 -25.99 33.29
N LYS A 416 16.28 -25.51 34.51
CA LYS A 416 15.21 -25.21 35.49
C LYS A 416 14.49 -23.89 35.21
N ALA A 417 15.17 -22.93 34.59
CA ALA A 417 14.61 -21.61 34.27
C ALA A 417 13.75 -21.62 33.00
N ALA A 418 14.10 -22.40 31.96
CA ALA A 418 13.27 -22.53 30.76
C ALA A 418 11.89 -23.15 31.05
N ALA A 419 11.84 -24.18 31.90
CA ALA A 419 10.59 -24.76 32.39
C ALA A 419 9.79 -23.77 33.27
N SER A 420 10.47 -23.00 34.14
CA SER A 420 9.86 -21.95 34.95
C SER A 420 9.39 -20.74 34.13
N PHE A 421 10.04 -20.44 33.01
CA PHE A 421 9.69 -19.34 32.10
C PHE A 421 8.47 -19.70 31.25
N VAL A 422 8.43 -20.91 30.68
CA VAL A 422 7.23 -21.45 30.01
C VAL A 422 6.06 -21.53 31.00
N SER A 423 6.32 -21.91 32.26
CA SER A 423 5.33 -21.93 33.33
C SER A 423 4.86 -20.52 33.77
N GLN A 424 5.76 -19.56 33.99
CA GLN A 424 5.42 -18.20 34.45
C GLN A 424 4.82 -17.32 33.36
N HIS A 425 5.22 -17.53 32.11
CA HIS A 425 4.68 -16.85 30.94
C HIS A 425 3.65 -17.71 30.20
N SER A 426 3.22 -18.84 30.78
CA SER A 426 2.10 -19.64 30.28
C SER A 426 0.83 -18.79 30.15
N THR A 427 0.64 -17.82 31.05
CA THR A 427 -0.42 -16.80 30.98
C THR A 427 -0.24 -15.89 29.76
N VAL A 428 0.98 -15.48 29.39
CA VAL A 428 1.22 -14.61 28.21
C VAL A 428 1.13 -15.40 26.90
N LEU A 429 1.59 -16.65 26.88
CA LEU A 429 1.45 -17.58 25.75
C LEU A 429 -0.01 -18.03 25.57
N SER A 430 -0.77 -18.19 26.65
CA SER A 430 -2.21 -18.42 26.62
C SER A 430 -3.02 -17.15 26.40
N ILE A 431 -2.49 -15.95 26.71
CA ILE A 431 -3.03 -14.67 26.24
C ILE A 431 -2.75 -14.53 24.74
N ALA A 432 -1.61 -14.96 24.20
CA ALA A 432 -1.39 -14.99 22.76
C ALA A 432 -2.39 -15.93 22.07
N ALA A 433 -2.54 -17.15 22.58
CA ALA A 433 -3.57 -18.10 22.14
C ALA A 433 -5.01 -17.59 22.40
N GLY A 434 -5.21 -16.85 23.48
CA GLY A 434 -6.48 -16.30 23.95
C GLY A 434 -6.89 -15.01 23.25
N VAL A 435 -5.95 -14.21 22.77
CA VAL A 435 -6.10 -13.02 21.92
C VAL A 435 -6.37 -13.46 20.50
N ILE A 436 -5.69 -14.51 20.03
CA ILE A 436 -6.09 -15.25 18.82
C ILE A 436 -7.55 -15.72 19.00
N ALA A 437 -7.95 -16.29 20.14
CA ALA A 437 -9.35 -16.66 20.41
C ALA A 437 -10.32 -15.48 20.39
N THR A 438 -10.01 -14.43 21.15
CA THR A 438 -10.93 -13.32 21.47
C THR A 438 -11.03 -12.29 20.34
N LEU A 439 -10.01 -12.15 19.50
CA LEU A 439 -10.10 -11.34 18.27
C LEU A 439 -10.72 -12.14 17.10
N MET A 440 -10.54 -13.47 17.07
CA MET A 440 -11.06 -14.31 15.99
C MET A 440 -12.52 -14.67 16.14
N LEU A 441 -12.93 -15.21 17.30
CA LEU A 441 -14.26 -15.79 17.46
C LEU A 441 -15.40 -14.77 17.32
N PRO A 442 -15.39 -13.60 17.98
CA PRO A 442 -16.48 -12.62 17.85
C PRO A 442 -16.56 -12.05 16.43
N THR A 443 -15.42 -11.83 15.78
CA THR A 443 -15.33 -11.22 14.45
C THR A 443 -15.68 -12.21 13.33
N LEU A 444 -15.36 -13.50 13.50
CA LEU A 444 -15.78 -14.56 12.59
C LEU A 444 -17.29 -14.85 12.73
N VAL A 445 -17.86 -14.72 13.93
CA VAL A 445 -19.31 -14.85 14.16
C VAL A 445 -20.09 -13.70 13.51
N THR A 446 -19.59 -12.46 13.57
CA THR A 446 -20.22 -11.31 12.89
C THR A 446 -20.04 -11.32 11.37
N LEU A 447 -18.94 -11.88 10.85
CA LEU A 447 -18.76 -12.09 9.41
C LEU A 447 -19.60 -13.26 8.88
N ALA A 448 -19.78 -14.33 9.67
CA ALA A 448 -20.64 -15.46 9.30
C ALA A 448 -22.13 -15.07 9.19
N THR A 449 -22.56 -14.03 9.92
CA THR A 449 -23.92 -13.48 9.80
C THR A 449 -24.08 -12.50 8.63
N GLN A 450 -22.99 -11.90 8.12
CA GLN A 450 -23.01 -10.95 6.99
C GLN A 450 -22.67 -11.59 5.64
N ALA A 451 -21.94 -12.70 5.62
CA ALA A 451 -21.56 -13.43 4.42
C ALA A 451 -22.70 -14.34 3.93
N THR A 452 -23.15 -14.16 2.68
CA THR A 452 -24.05 -15.10 2.01
C THR A 452 -23.42 -16.50 1.91
N THR A 453 -24.24 -17.51 1.62
CA THR A 453 -24.03 -18.96 1.83
C THR A 453 -22.66 -19.54 1.42
N THR A 454 -21.97 -18.99 0.43
CA THR A 454 -20.67 -19.50 -0.04
C THR A 454 -19.50 -19.12 0.88
N ALA A 455 -19.44 -17.88 1.38
CA ALA A 455 -18.36 -17.40 2.25
C ALA A 455 -18.52 -17.84 3.72
N ALA A 456 -19.74 -18.16 4.14
CA ALA A 456 -20.02 -18.68 5.48
C ALA A 456 -19.28 -20.00 5.77
N SER A 457 -19.15 -20.91 4.80
CA SER A 457 -18.52 -22.23 5.00
C SER A 457 -17.02 -22.14 5.34
N VAL A 458 -16.29 -21.25 4.66
CA VAL A 458 -14.86 -21.00 4.90
C VAL A 458 -14.67 -20.31 6.25
N VAL A 459 -15.48 -19.28 6.55
CA VAL A 459 -15.44 -18.54 7.82
C VAL A 459 -15.79 -19.45 9.01
N THR A 460 -16.79 -20.33 8.85
CA THR A 460 -17.19 -21.30 9.88
C THR A 460 -16.08 -22.33 10.11
N SER A 461 -15.43 -22.82 9.05
CA SER A 461 -14.29 -23.73 9.16
C SER A 461 -13.12 -23.10 9.93
N TRP A 462 -12.82 -21.81 9.69
CA TRP A 462 -11.79 -21.08 10.42
C TRP A 462 -12.18 -20.83 11.89
N ALA A 463 -13.44 -20.49 12.17
CA ALA A 463 -13.94 -20.30 13.54
C ALA A 463 -13.89 -21.61 14.37
N THR A 464 -14.25 -22.72 13.73
CA THR A 464 -14.22 -24.08 14.31
C THR A 464 -12.78 -24.50 14.65
N GLN A 465 -11.84 -24.20 13.74
CA GLN A 465 -10.41 -24.50 13.93
C GLN A 465 -9.77 -23.59 15.00
N GLY A 466 -10.15 -22.30 15.06
CA GLY A 466 -9.71 -21.36 16.09
C GLY A 466 -10.20 -21.73 17.49
N ALA A 467 -11.46 -22.13 17.65
CA ALA A 467 -11.99 -22.58 18.95
C ALA A 467 -11.30 -23.86 19.47
N ALA A 468 -10.94 -24.78 18.56
CA ALA A 468 -10.20 -25.99 18.89
C ALA A 468 -8.76 -25.70 19.35
N ALA A 469 -8.10 -24.70 18.76
CA ALA A 469 -6.77 -24.22 19.16
C ALA A 469 -6.71 -23.79 20.62
N VAL A 470 -7.74 -23.05 21.03
CA VAL A 470 -7.85 -22.39 22.33
C VAL A 470 -8.14 -23.41 23.41
N THR A 471 -9.02 -24.35 23.10
CA THR A 471 -9.31 -25.48 24.00
C THR A 471 -8.07 -26.37 24.19
N GLY A 472 -7.27 -26.56 23.13
CA GLY A 472 -5.99 -27.26 23.21
C GLY A 472 -4.94 -26.52 24.05
N ALA A 473 -4.77 -25.21 23.82
CA ALA A 473 -3.83 -24.38 24.57
C ALA A 473 -4.23 -24.20 26.05
N ALA A 474 -5.53 -24.04 26.35
CA ALA A 474 -6.03 -23.96 27.72
C ALA A 474 -5.86 -25.27 28.49
N ARG A 475 -5.99 -26.42 27.82
CA ARG A 475 -5.72 -27.74 28.42
C ARG A 475 -4.23 -27.97 28.67
N PHE A 476 -3.36 -27.52 27.76
CA PHE A 476 -1.90 -27.58 27.91
C PHE A 476 -1.37 -26.73 29.08
N VAL A 477 -2.06 -25.64 29.45
CA VAL A 477 -1.67 -24.77 30.58
C VAL A 477 -2.24 -25.26 31.92
N THR A 478 -3.26 -26.12 31.90
CA THR A 478 -3.91 -26.66 33.10
C THR A 478 -3.49 -28.09 33.46
N SER A 479 -2.68 -28.74 32.61
CA SER A 479 -1.99 -30.02 32.83
C SER A 479 -0.52 -29.80 33.14
#